data_AF-A0A4R0KGU2-F1
#
_entry.id   AF-A0A4R0KGU2-F1
#
_cell.length_a   1.000
_cell.length_b   1.000
_cell.length_c   1.000
_cell.angle_alpha   90.00
_cell.angle_beta   90.00
_cell.angle_gamma   90.00
#
_symmetry.space_group_name_H-M   'P 1'
#
loop_
_entity.id
_entity.type
_entity.pdbx_description
1 polymer ?
#
loop_
_entity_poly.entity_id
_entity_poly.type
_entity_poly.pdbx_seq_one_letter_code
_entity_poly.pdbx_strand_id
1 'polypeptide(L)'
;MGSFVIRTPPISIARQLWRLGEPELAERAAKLTAVEAKRIGERAGQLQESGRAAKLWPDGPRGVTPAVMLAAIEHLEGKARPCARRRRLPEKQLPPSLQSTEDERWAALTAMTEELNARPRGLRGLFRRSG
;
A
#
# COMPACT_ATOMS: atom_id res chain seq x y z
N MET A 1 -20.74 8.95 -2.64
CA MET A 1 -20.15 7.83 -1.88
C MET A 1 -18.65 8.08 -1.79
N GLY A 2 -18.10 8.29 -0.59
CA GLY A 2 -16.66 8.53 -0.43
C GLY A 2 -15.88 7.24 -0.64
N SER A 3 -14.80 7.27 -1.42
CA SER A 3 -13.94 6.12 -1.64
C SER A 3 -13.16 5.78 -0.36
N PHE A 4 -13.31 4.56 0.17
CA PHE A 4 -12.48 4.07 1.27
C PHE A 4 -11.05 3.83 0.76
N VAL A 5 -10.08 4.58 1.30
CA VAL A 5 -8.66 4.46 0.95
C VAL A 5 -7.89 4.04 2.18
N ILE A 6 -7.22 2.89 2.11
CA ILE A 6 -6.34 2.43 3.18
C ILE A 6 -5.00 3.15 3.03
N ARG A 7 -4.68 4.04 3.97
CA ARG A 7 -3.39 4.77 3.97
C ARG A 7 -2.31 3.85 4.53
N THR A 8 -1.35 3.45 3.71
CA THR A 8 -0.21 2.66 4.15
C THR A 8 1.04 3.11 3.40
N PRO A 9 2.08 3.60 4.10
CA PRO A 9 3.29 4.10 3.44
C PRO A 9 4.10 2.95 2.82
N PRO A 10 4.91 3.22 1.77
CA PRO A 10 5.73 2.22 1.09
C PRO A 10 6.52 1.31 2.04
N ILE A 11 7.16 1.89 3.04
CA ILE A 11 7.99 1.14 4.00
C ILE A 11 7.17 0.15 4.85
N SER A 12 5.93 0.49 5.17
CA SER A 12 5.02 -0.41 5.89
C SER A 12 4.55 -1.57 5.00
N ILE A 13 4.32 -1.31 3.71
CA ILE A 13 4.00 -2.36 2.72
C ILE A 13 5.19 -3.32 2.59
N ALA A 14 6.40 -2.78 2.39
CA ALA A 14 7.62 -3.56 2.26
C ALA A 14 7.88 -4.48 3.46
N ARG A 15 7.77 -3.95 4.68
CA ARG A 15 7.95 -4.73 5.91
C ARG A 15 6.94 -5.88 6.03
N GLN A 16 5.68 -5.64 5.65
CA GLN A 16 4.65 -6.68 5.73
C GLN A 16 4.84 -7.76 4.66
N LEU A 17 5.22 -7.39 3.43
CA LEU A 17 5.59 -8.35 2.40
C LEU A 17 6.75 -9.23 2.86
N TRP A 18 7.80 -8.64 3.43
CA TRP A 18 8.93 -9.39 3.96
C TRP A 18 8.49 -10.34 5.08
N ARG A 19 7.71 -9.85 6.04
CA ARG A 19 7.17 -10.67 7.14
C ARG A 19 6.35 -11.85 6.63
N LEU A 20 5.67 -11.70 5.50
CA LEU A 20 4.84 -12.73 4.88
C LEU A 20 5.59 -13.56 3.82
N GLY A 21 6.92 -13.48 3.82
CA GLY A 21 7.80 -14.35 3.03
C GLY A 21 8.00 -13.89 1.58
N GLU A 22 7.81 -12.61 1.29
CA GLU A 22 7.98 -12.03 -0.06
C GLU A 22 9.18 -11.06 -0.06
N PRO A 23 10.44 -11.54 0.09
CA PRO A 23 11.61 -10.66 0.22
C PRO A 23 11.87 -9.82 -1.03
N GLU A 24 11.75 -10.39 -2.23
CA GLU A 24 11.96 -9.67 -3.49
C GLU A 24 10.89 -8.58 -3.70
N LEU A 25 9.62 -8.90 -3.40
CA LEU A 25 8.55 -7.91 -3.45
C LEU A 25 8.71 -6.84 -2.38
N ALA A 26 9.26 -7.17 -1.22
CA ALA A 26 9.55 -6.19 -0.18
C ALA A 26 10.59 -5.16 -0.63
N GLU A 27 11.66 -5.59 -1.29
CA GLU A 27 12.69 -4.68 -1.83
C GLU A 27 12.12 -3.75 -2.91
N ARG A 28 11.22 -4.28 -3.75
CA ARG A 28 10.52 -3.48 -4.77
C ARG A 28 9.53 -2.52 -4.12
N ALA A 29 8.78 -2.97 -3.12
CA ALA A 29 7.82 -2.16 -2.38
C ALA A 29 8.46 -1.00 -1.62
N ALA A 30 9.70 -1.18 -1.13
CA ALA A 30 10.44 -0.12 -0.45
C ALA A 30 10.76 1.07 -1.37
N LYS A 31 10.75 0.86 -2.70
CA LYS A 31 11.04 1.87 -3.73
C LYS A 31 9.78 2.51 -4.31
N LEU A 32 8.59 2.14 -3.82
CA LEU A 32 7.34 2.71 -4.31
C LEU A 32 7.26 4.20 -4.01
N THR A 33 6.76 4.95 -4.99
CA THR A 33 6.42 6.36 -4.83
C THR A 33 5.14 6.52 -3.99
N ALA A 34 4.91 7.73 -3.46
CA ALA A 34 3.67 8.05 -2.75
C ALA A 34 2.42 7.87 -3.63
N VAL A 35 2.53 8.15 -4.94
CA VAL A 35 1.45 7.96 -5.92
C VAL A 35 1.11 6.48 -6.11
N GLU A 36 2.11 5.60 -6.14
CA GLU A 36 1.88 4.15 -6.24
C GLU A 36 1.29 3.60 -4.94
N ALA A 37 1.80 4.03 -3.79
CA ALA A 37 1.23 3.67 -2.49
C ALA A 37 -0.24 4.11 -2.36
N LYS A 38 -0.60 5.28 -2.90
CA LYS A 38 -2.01 5.71 -3.01
C LYS A 38 -2.84 4.71 -3.81
N ARG A 39 -2.39 4.36 -5.02
CA ARG A 39 -3.12 3.43 -5.91
C ARG A 39 -3.31 2.07 -5.25
N ILE A 40 -2.29 1.57 -4.55
CA ILE A 40 -2.38 0.35 -3.74
C ILE A 40 -3.43 0.51 -2.63
N GLY A 41 -3.44 1.65 -1.92
CA GLY A 41 -4.41 1.95 -0.87
C GLY A 41 -5.86 2.02 -1.37
N GLU A 42 -6.09 2.64 -2.52
CA GLU A 42 -7.40 2.68 -3.20
C GLU A 42 -7.85 1.28 -3.60
N ARG A 43 -6.94 0.50 -4.20
CA ARG A 43 -7.22 -0.88 -4.61
C ARG A 43 -7.50 -1.78 -3.40
N ALA A 44 -6.74 -1.64 -2.33
CA ALA A 44 -6.96 -2.35 -1.08
C ALA A 44 -8.33 -2.01 -0.49
N GLY A 45 -8.76 -0.75 -0.55
CA GLY A 45 -10.09 -0.35 -0.13
C GLY A 45 -11.20 -1.08 -0.87
N GLN A 46 -11.11 -1.15 -2.20
CA GLN A 46 -12.06 -1.91 -3.04
C GLN A 46 -12.10 -3.42 -2.69
N LEU A 47 -10.93 -4.02 -2.46
CA LEU A 47 -10.82 -5.43 -2.10
C LEU A 47 -11.43 -5.73 -0.72
N GLN A 48 -11.31 -4.78 0.21
CA GLN A 48 -11.88 -4.87 1.54
C GLN A 48 -13.41 -4.71 1.50
N GLU A 49 -13.92 -3.66 0.85
CA GLU A 49 -15.36 -3.38 0.77
C GLU A 49 -16.14 -4.49 0.05
N SER A 50 -15.57 -5.04 -1.02
CA SER A 50 -16.21 -6.14 -1.78
C SER A 50 -16.14 -7.50 -1.07
N GLY A 51 -15.37 -7.62 0.03
CA GLY A 51 -15.07 -8.90 0.67
C GLY A 51 -14.20 -9.85 -0.18
N ARG A 52 -13.72 -9.40 -1.35
CA ARG A 52 -12.90 -10.21 -2.26
C ARG A 52 -11.55 -10.58 -1.63
N ALA A 53 -11.01 -9.74 -0.77
CA ALA A 53 -9.78 -10.05 -0.03
C ALA A 53 -9.90 -11.35 0.78
N ALA A 54 -11.00 -11.51 1.54
CA ALA A 54 -11.25 -12.71 2.34
C ALA A 54 -11.52 -13.95 1.47
N LYS A 55 -12.10 -13.78 0.28
CA LYS A 55 -12.31 -14.89 -0.67
C LYS A 55 -11.01 -15.37 -1.31
N LEU A 56 -10.12 -14.43 -1.68
CA LEU A 56 -8.83 -14.74 -2.31
C LEU A 56 -7.82 -15.30 -1.31
N TRP A 57 -7.90 -14.87 -0.04
CA TRP A 57 -6.99 -15.32 1.00
C TRP A 57 -7.74 -15.62 2.31
N PRO A 58 -8.52 -16.71 2.35
CA PRO A 58 -9.39 -17.04 3.50
C PRO A 58 -8.58 -17.31 4.78
N ASP A 59 -7.42 -17.92 4.64
CA ASP A 59 -6.52 -18.24 5.75
C ASP A 59 -5.47 -17.14 6.01
N GLY A 60 -5.71 -15.93 5.52
CA GLY A 60 -4.82 -14.79 5.67
C GLY A 60 -4.87 -14.13 7.06
N PRO A 61 -4.03 -13.11 7.30
CA PRO A 61 -4.10 -12.31 8.52
C PRO A 61 -5.46 -11.60 8.66
N ARG A 62 -5.87 -11.24 9.88
CA ARG A 62 -7.14 -10.52 10.10
C ARG A 62 -7.06 -9.02 9.74
N GLY A 63 -8.24 -8.40 9.60
CA GLY A 63 -8.40 -6.97 9.35
C GLY A 63 -8.11 -6.59 7.90
N VAL A 64 -7.53 -5.41 7.69
CA VAL A 64 -7.25 -4.86 6.34
C VAL A 64 -5.97 -5.43 5.70
N THR A 65 -5.17 -6.20 6.44
CA THR A 65 -3.86 -6.70 5.98
C THR A 65 -3.96 -7.51 4.68
N PRO A 66 -4.89 -8.48 4.52
CA PRO A 66 -5.01 -9.24 3.27
C PRO A 66 -5.30 -8.33 2.08
N ALA A 67 -6.18 -7.35 2.24
CA ALA A 67 -6.54 -6.42 1.17
C ALA A 67 -5.33 -5.59 0.71
N VAL A 68 -4.53 -5.07 1.65
CA VAL A 68 -3.31 -4.31 1.34
C VAL A 68 -2.26 -5.18 0.64
N MET A 69 -2.03 -6.39 1.13
CA MET A 69 -1.03 -7.29 0.54
C MET A 69 -1.44 -7.78 -0.85
N LEU A 70 -2.71 -8.16 -1.03
CA LEU A 70 -3.23 -8.56 -2.35
C LEU A 70 -3.13 -7.42 -3.36
N ALA A 71 -3.46 -6.19 -2.96
CA ALA A 71 -3.32 -5.01 -3.81
C ALA A 71 -1.85 -4.69 -4.14
N ALA A 72 -0.94 -4.81 -3.16
CA ALA A 72 0.48 -4.58 -3.37
C ALA A 72 1.07 -5.61 -4.34
N ILE A 73 0.73 -6.89 -4.18
CA ILE A 73 1.17 -7.96 -5.08
C ILE A 73 0.57 -7.75 -6.48
N GLU A 74 -0.72 -7.43 -6.58
CA GLU A 74 -1.37 -7.11 -7.87
C GLU A 74 -0.66 -5.96 -8.58
N HIS A 75 -0.24 -4.92 -7.85
CA HIS A 75 0.50 -3.80 -8.41
C HIS A 75 1.91 -4.20 -8.87
N LEU A 76 2.63 -5.00 -8.07
CA LEU A 76 4.03 -5.36 -8.35
C LEU A 76 4.17 -6.49 -9.38
N GLU A 77 3.23 -7.43 -9.43
CA GLU A 77 3.29 -8.62 -10.30
C GLU A 77 2.26 -8.61 -11.42
N GLY A 78 1.30 -7.67 -11.40
CA GLY A 78 0.18 -7.61 -12.35
C GLY A 78 -0.98 -8.57 -12.01
N LYS A 79 -0.85 -9.39 -10.96
CA LYS A 79 -1.89 -10.36 -10.55
C LYS A 79 -1.98 -10.47 -9.03
N ALA A 80 -3.20 -10.38 -8.50
CA ALA A 80 -3.44 -10.61 -7.07
C ALA A 80 -3.27 -12.11 -6.71
N ARG A 81 -2.43 -12.39 -5.72
CA ARG A 81 -2.30 -13.72 -5.10
C ARG A 81 -1.99 -13.60 -3.59
N PRO A 82 -2.31 -14.61 -2.77
CA PRO A 82 -1.84 -14.67 -1.38
C PRO A 82 -0.31 -14.59 -1.28
N CYS A 83 0.21 -14.05 -0.17
CA CYS A 83 1.63 -14.16 0.13
C CYS A 83 2.02 -15.62 0.43
N ALA A 84 3.30 -15.93 0.24
CA ALA A 84 3.88 -17.24 0.47
C ALA A 84 3.67 -17.78 1.90
N ARG A 85 3.67 -16.90 2.92
CA ARG A 85 3.50 -17.30 4.32
C ARG A 85 2.23 -16.75 4.92
N ARG A 86 1.58 -17.59 5.73
CA ARG A 86 0.47 -17.20 6.61
C ARG A 86 0.96 -16.60 7.92
N ARG A 87 2.03 -17.19 8.48
CA ARG A 87 2.64 -16.76 9.74
C ARG A 87 3.80 -15.79 9.47
N ARG A 88 3.78 -14.68 10.19
CA ARG A 88 4.80 -13.63 10.11
C ARG A 88 6.18 -14.16 10.53
N LEU A 89 7.21 -13.76 9.81
CA LEU A 89 8.61 -13.91 10.21
C LEU A 89 8.92 -13.03 11.44
N PRO A 90 9.90 -13.43 12.28
CA PRO A 90 10.31 -12.65 13.44
C PRO A 90 10.86 -11.28 13.04
N GLU A 91 10.44 -10.24 13.76
CA GLU A 91 10.89 -8.86 13.50
C GLU A 91 12.39 -8.65 13.72
N LYS A 92 13.00 -9.43 14.62
CA LYS A 92 14.45 -9.39 14.86
C LYS A 92 15.29 -9.81 13.64
N GLN A 93 14.69 -10.45 12.65
CA GLN A 93 15.37 -10.88 11.42
C GLN A 93 15.11 -9.93 10.24
N LEU A 94 14.42 -8.81 10.47
CA LEU A 94 14.12 -7.84 9.43
C LEU A 94 15.43 -7.26 8.85
N PRO A 95 15.62 -7.24 7.52
CA PRO A 95 16.82 -6.72 6.89
C PRO A 95 17.07 -5.27 7.29
N PRO A 96 18.33 -4.83 7.46
CA PRO A 96 18.65 -3.44 7.82
C PRO A 96 18.03 -2.40 6.88
N SER A 97 17.92 -2.72 5.58
CA SER A 97 17.27 -1.86 4.58
C SER A 97 15.76 -1.64 4.80
N LEU A 98 15.11 -2.50 5.60
CA LEU A 98 13.70 -2.43 5.96
C LEU A 98 13.49 -2.05 7.43
N GLN A 99 14.57 -1.93 8.20
CA GLN A 99 14.51 -1.36 9.54
C GLN A 99 14.27 0.13 9.40
N SER A 100 13.34 0.65 10.20
CA SER A 100 13.03 2.07 10.23
C SER A 100 12.59 2.43 11.63
N THR A 101 13.04 3.58 12.11
CA THR A 101 12.61 4.12 13.39
C THR A 101 11.13 4.45 13.36
N GLU A 102 10.53 4.72 14.52
CA GLU A 102 9.14 5.19 14.57
C GLU A 102 8.99 6.56 13.92
N ASP A 103 9.95 7.46 14.15
CA ASP A 103 9.96 8.81 13.59
C ASP A 103 10.06 8.80 12.06
N GLU A 104 10.89 7.93 11.49
CA GLU A 104 10.99 7.75 10.03
C GLU A 104 9.68 7.25 9.42
N ARG A 105 8.98 6.35 10.12
CA ARG A 105 7.68 5.84 9.67
C ARG A 105 6.61 6.93 9.74
N TRP A 106 6.61 7.74 10.79
CA TRP A 106 5.72 8.89 10.91
C TRP A 106 6.00 9.92 9.83
N ALA A 107 7.26 10.26 9.57
CA ALA A 107 7.64 11.18 8.50
C ALA A 107 7.16 10.68 7.12
N ALA A 108 7.36 9.39 6.82
CA ALA A 108 6.88 8.79 5.57
C ALA A 108 5.34 8.81 5.44
N LEU A 109 4.62 8.56 6.54
CA LEU A 109 3.15 8.63 6.57
C LEU A 109 2.65 10.06 6.37
N THR A 110 3.30 11.04 7.01
CA THR A 110 2.96 12.46 6.87
C THR A 110 3.20 12.93 5.45
N ALA A 111 4.37 12.67 4.87
CA ALA A 111 4.68 13.03 3.48
C ALA A 111 3.70 12.41 2.48
N MET A 112 3.36 11.12 2.66
CA MET A 112 2.32 10.47 1.87
C MET A 112 0.96 11.17 2.04
N THR A 113 0.59 11.52 3.27
CA THR A 113 -0.69 12.16 3.56
C THR A 113 -0.77 13.57 2.97
N GLU A 114 0.32 14.33 3.00
CA GLU A 114 0.43 15.64 2.37
C GLU A 114 0.30 15.54 0.85
N GLU A 115 1.01 14.60 0.22
CA GLU A 115 0.89 14.33 -1.22
C GLU A 115 -0.53 13.89 -1.60
N LEU A 116 -1.18 13.08 -0.77
CA LEU A 116 -2.58 12.67 -0.95
C LEU A 116 -3.57 13.83 -0.84
N ASN A 117 -3.32 14.75 0.09
CA ASN A 117 -4.18 15.90 0.36
C ASN A 117 -3.90 17.06 -0.60
N ALA A 118 -2.73 17.09 -1.25
CA ALA A 118 -2.44 17.99 -2.33
C ALA A 118 -3.40 17.70 -3.50
N ARG A 119 -4.48 18.47 -3.57
CA ARG A 119 -5.37 18.51 -4.76
C ARG A 119 -4.50 18.65 -6.01
N PRO A 120 -4.86 18.04 -7.16
CA PRO A 120 -4.16 18.30 -8.40
C PRO A 120 -4.17 19.81 -8.66
N ARG A 121 -2.99 20.44 -8.59
CA ARG A 121 -2.79 21.84 -9.00
C ARG A 121 -2.87 21.87 -10.53
N GLY A 122 -4.08 21.75 -11.07
CA GLY A 122 -4.19 21.51 -12.51
C GLY A 122 -5.60 21.53 -13.07
N LEU A 123 -6.47 22.40 -12.59
CA LEU A 123 -7.65 22.86 -13.33
C LEU A 123 -7.96 24.32 -12.94
N ARG A 124 -6.99 25.22 -13.17
CA ARG A 124 -7.33 26.64 -13.38
C ARG A 124 -7.95 26.70 -14.77
N GLY A 125 -9.28 26.80 -14.80
CA GLY A 125 -10.06 26.86 -16.01
C GLY A 125 -9.52 27.88 -17.01
N LEU A 126 -9.06 27.38 -18.14
CA LEU A 126 -9.06 28.09 -19.41
C LEU A 126 -10.51 28.36 -19.79
N PHE A 127 -11.13 29.39 -19.22
CA PHE A 127 -12.29 30.04 -19.80
C PHE A 127 -11.83 31.38 -20.37
N ARG A 128 -11.23 31.32 -21.56
CA ARG A 128 -11.15 32.49 -22.44
C ARG A 128 -12.49 32.56 -23.18
N ARG A 129 -13.39 33.43 -22.72
CA ARG A 129 -14.53 33.89 -23.54
C ARG A 129 -13.96 34.65 -24.74
N SER A 130 -14.35 34.24 -25.94
CA SER A 130 -14.32 35.09 -27.13
C SER A 130 -15.43 34.61 -28.05
N GLY A 131 -16.56 35.28 -27.94
CA GLY A 131 -17.70 35.28 -28.84
C GLY A 131 -18.27 36.68 -28.80
#